data_AF-A0A832U1Z0-F1
#
_entry.id   AF-A0A832U1Z0-F1
#
_cell.length_a   1.000
_cell.length_b   1.000
_cell.length_c   1.000
_cell.angle_alpha   90.00
_cell.angle_beta   90.00
_cell.angle_gamma   90.00
#
_symmetry.space_group_name_H-M   'P 1'
#
loop_
_entity.id
_entity.type
_entity.pdbx_description
1 polymer ?
#
loop_
_entity_poly.entity_id
_entity_poly.type
_entity_poly.pdbx_seq_one_letter_code
_entity_poly.pdbx_strand_id
1 'polypeptide(L)' 'MFKNIVIVGTGYVGIPVAAMFADKGFNVVGINRTKEKVDLINKGLCPIEG' A
#
# COMPACT_ATOMS: atom_id res chain seq x y z
N MET A 1 -21.63 1.22 1.85
CA MET A 1 -20.66 0.49 2.70
C MET A 1 -19.34 0.43 1.94
N PHE A 2 -18.29 1.10 2.42
CA PHE A 2 -16.96 1.00 1.81
C PHE A 2 -16.39 -0.39 2.09
N LYS A 3 -16.03 -1.14 1.04
CA LYS A 3 -15.44 -2.48 1.21
C LYS A 3 -13.98 -2.31 1.59
N ASN A 4 -13.55 -2.93 2.68
CA ASN A 4 -12.16 -2.90 3.14
C ASN A 4 -11.33 -3.89 2.30
N ILE A 5 -10.16 -3.46 1.83
CA ILE A 5 -9.19 -4.29 1.10
C ILE A 5 -7.88 -4.29 1.87
N VAL A 6 -7.31 -5.48 2.09
CA VAL A 6 -6.00 -5.64 2.70
C VAL A 6 -5.03 -6.16 1.65
N ILE A 7 -3.92 -5.45 1.45
CA ILE A 7 -2.84 -5.86 0.56
C ILE A 7 -1.68 -6.37 1.41
N VAL A 8 -1.38 -7.67 1.32
CA VAL A 8 -0.25 -8.29 2.02
C VAL A 8 0.96 -8.25 1.10
N GLY A 9 1.94 -7.41 1.45
CA GLY A 9 3.15 -7.18 0.67
C GLY A 9 3.07 -5.89 -0.15
N THR A 10 3.67 -4.81 0.35
CA THR A 10 3.78 -3.51 -0.35
C THR A 10 5.10 -3.38 -1.13
N GLY A 11 5.30 -4.29 -2.09
CA GLY A 11 6.41 -4.25 -3.04
C GLY A 11 6.00 -3.65 -4.39
N TYR A 12 6.75 -4.00 -5.44
CA TYR A 12 6.56 -3.53 -6.83
C TYR A 12 5.12 -3.65 -7.33
N VAL A 13 4.45 -4.77 -7.04
CA VAL A 13 3.05 -4.98 -7.45
C VAL A 13 2.06 -4.46 -6.40
N GLY A 14 2.37 -4.65 -5.12
CA GLY A 14 1.40 -4.37 -4.05
C GLY A 14 1.08 -2.88 -3.90
N ILE A 15 2.07 -2.00 -4.04
CA ILE A 15 1.86 -0.54 -3.95
C ILE A 15 0.93 -0.02 -5.06
N PRO A 16 1.19 -0.26 -6.37
CA PRO A 16 0.30 0.24 -7.42
C PRO A 16 -1.09 -0.39 -7.35
N VAL A 17 -1.21 -1.66 -6.95
CA VAL A 17 -2.53 -2.29 -6.74
C VAL A 17 -3.29 -1.63 -5.57
N ALA A 18 -2.61 -1.36 -4.46
CA ALA A 18 -3.21 -0.66 -3.33
C ALA A 18 -3.69 0.75 -3.73
N ALA A 19 -2.87 1.49 -4.47
CA ALA A 19 -3.21 2.81 -4.97
C ALA A 19 -4.41 2.79 -5.94
N MET A 20 -4.46 1.82 -6.87
CA MET A 20 -5.60 1.67 -7.79
C MET A 20 -6.91 1.41 -7.05
N PHE A 21 -6.92 0.55 -6.04
CA PHE A 21 -8.13 0.30 -5.26
C PHE A 21 -8.53 1.52 -4.40
N ALA A 22 -7.56 2.23 -3.82
CA ALA A 22 -7.82 3.46 -3.08
C ALA A 22 -8.42 4.54 -3.99
N ASP A 23 -7.91 4.72 -5.20
CA ASP A 23 -8.44 5.64 -6.23
C ASP A 23 -9.90 5.31 -6.62
N LYS A 24 -10.28 4.03 -6.59
CA LYS A 24 -11.68 3.59 -6.81
C LYS A 24 -12.59 3.76 -5.57
N GLY A 25 -12.09 4.37 -4.49
CA GLY A 25 -12.86 4.68 -3.28
C GLY A 25 -12.97 3.52 -2.29
N PHE A 26 -12.15 2.48 -2.41
CA PHE A 26 -12.07 1.43 -1.39
C PHE A 26 -11.21 1.90 -0.21
N ASN A 27 -11.52 1.41 0.99
CA ASN A 27 -10.63 1.59 2.14
C ASN A 27 -9.53 0.53 2.08
N VAL A 28 -8.29 0.95 1.81
CA VAL A 28 -7.16 0.04 1.55
C VAL A 28 -6.12 0.13 2.67
N VAL A 29 -5.71 -1.02 3.19
CA VAL A 29 -4.61 -1.14 4.16
C VAL A 29 -3.50 -2.01 3.58
N GLY A 30 -2.29 -1.46 3.48
CA GLY A 30 -1.09 -2.21 3.10
C GLY A 30 -0.38 -2.79 4.33
N ILE A 31 0.00 -4.06 4.27
CA ILE A 31 0.78 -4.75 5.30
C ILE A 31 2.15 -5.12 4.74
N ASN A 32 3.20 -4.78 5.49
CA ASN A 32 4.56 -5.23 5.22
C ASN A 32 5.23 -5.60 6.53
N ARG A 33 6.15 -6.57 6.48
CA ARG A 33 6.88 -7.03 7.66
C ARG A 33 7.90 -6.00 8.14
N THR A 34 8.44 -5.20 7.22
CA THR A 34 9.50 -4.23 7.51
C THR A 34 8.90 -2.88 7.88
N LYS A 35 9.12 -2.44 9.12
CA LYS A 35 8.62 -1.15 9.61
C LYS A 35 9.16 0.03 8.80
N GLU A 36 10.43 0.02 8.38
CA GLU A 36 10.98 1.12 7.58
C GLU A 36 10.20 1.34 6.28
N LYS A 37 9.82 0.26 5.58
CA LYS A 37 9.03 0.36 4.33
C LYS A 37 7.65 0.95 4.57
N VAL A 38 6.99 0.54 5.65
CA VAL A 38 5.67 1.09 6.04
C VAL A 38 5.79 2.58 6.35
N ASP A 39 6.81 2.97 7.10
CA ASP A 39 7.03 4.36 7.49
C ASP A 39 7.36 5.25 6.29
N LEU A 40 8.12 4.76 5.30
CA LEU A 40 8.37 5.47 4.04
C LEU A 40 7.09 5.69 3.26
N ILE A 41 6.28 4.63 3.05
CA ILE A 41 5.00 4.72 2.32
C ILE A 41 4.07 5.73 3.00
N ASN A 42 3.94 5.67 4.33
CA ASN A 42 3.07 6.58 5.09
C ASN A 42 3.55 8.05 5.04
N LYS A 43 4.83 8.28 4.73
CA LYS A 43 5.40 9.62 4.48
C LYS A 43 5.23 10.06 3.01
N GLY A 44 4.59 9.26 2.16
CA GLY A 44 4.48 9.51 0.72
C GLY A 44 5.77 9.24 -0.06
N LEU A 45 6.73 8.51 0.53
CA LEU A 45 7.98 8.14 -0.11
C LEU A 45 7.88 6.73 -0.69
N CYS A 46 8.33 6.56 -1.93
CA CYS A 46 8.39 5.23 -2.55
C CYS A 46 9.55 4.42 -1.96
N PRO A 47 9.30 3.28 -1.29
CA PRO A 47 10.36 2.44 -0.71
C PRO A 47 10.94 1.43 -1.72
N ILE A 48 10.52 1.52 -2.99
CA ILE A 48 10.92 0.58 -4.04
C ILE A 48 12.08 1.20 -4.79
N GLU A 49 13.17 0.44 -4.84
CA GLU A 49 14.34 0.76 -5.63
C GLU A 49 14.40 -0.23 -6.80
N GLY A 50 14.68 0.28 -7.99
CA GLY A 50 14.68 -0.45 -9.26
C GLY A 50 14.97 0.51 -10.39
#